data_AF-A0A0G1W7L5-F1
#
_entry.id   AF-A0A0G1W7L5-F1
#
_cell.length_a   1.000
_cell.length_b   1.000
_cell.length_c   1.000
_cell.angle_alpha   90.00
_cell.angle_beta   90.00
_cell.angle_gamma   90.00
#
_symmetry.space_group_name_H-M   'P 1'
#
loop_
_entity.id
_entity.type
_entity.pdbx_description
1 polymer ?
#
loop_
_entity_poly.entity_id
_entity_poly.type
_entity_poly.pdbx_seq_one_letter_code
_entity_poly.pdbx_strand_id
1 'polypeptide(L)'
;MSFARSRLALYGLLVAVLILVPASPMDVADQSPQVLSSDVFTLPRLPERLEWHSVWYYVSKWLTRLRVESTIGSLTSSGFLPQSPIQEAHATITRVQGNTRGVYASGSSFTVTQSSTPTSGNLNVLTITARVGSGVPATVKSISQTGVVWSKVTNAGSGAIDVEIWAGVVGSGASASITVTLTGIVGTAVANVCEYSGLTTSSYLDVTASTFGSSTASDTGTTATTTQANELWVGSTGDVTATQSTPTNSFTLLDGTATGSTSNAFLEKIVSSTGTANSGTTLSSSNAWVGSARLVRVQGTVGGVFASGSSFAVTQAAIPTNGNLNIMTVTTRKGSGTAETVSSISQTSVTWSKVTNLVNNVQDVEIWAGVVGSGASASITVTLTADPGTAMGQVAEYSGLLTSSFTDVTASNSGTSTTPGTGTTATTAQANELWVGSITTLVAHSTPTNGFVLLYYGDTGSTSNAFLEKIVSSTGTANSGTTLSSSNAWVGR
;
A
#
# COMPACT_ATOMS: atom_id res chain seq x y z
N MET A 1 50.16 68.51 -0.81
CA MET A 1 50.13 67.28 -1.64
C MET A 1 49.01 66.40 -1.09
N SER A 2 47.74 66.62 -1.45
CA SER A 2 47.05 66.09 -2.64
C SER A 2 47.23 64.58 -2.81
N PHE A 3 46.28 63.77 -2.31
CA PHE A 3 45.37 63.02 -3.18
C PHE A 3 44.16 62.52 -2.37
N ALA A 4 42.98 62.83 -2.89
CA ALA A 4 41.68 62.47 -2.35
C ALA A 4 41.08 61.28 -3.10
N ARG A 5 39.98 60.75 -2.53
CA ARG A 5 38.95 59.85 -3.09
C ARG A 5 39.20 58.36 -2.90
N SER A 6 38.35 57.72 -2.08
CA SER A 6 37.19 56.92 -2.54
C SER A 6 36.71 55.94 -1.47
N ARG A 7 35.38 55.76 -1.38
CA ARG A 7 34.62 54.68 -0.71
C ARG A 7 34.09 54.97 0.70
N LEU A 8 33.16 55.93 0.73
CA LEU A 8 32.04 55.97 1.67
C LEU A 8 30.78 55.56 0.88
N ALA A 9 30.34 54.30 1.00
CA ALA A 9 29.02 53.82 0.58
C ALA A 9 28.88 52.33 0.92
N LEU A 10 28.42 52.01 2.14
CA LEU A 10 27.85 50.70 2.44
C LEU A 10 26.97 50.73 3.71
N TYR A 11 25.89 51.52 3.69
CA TYR A 11 24.73 51.31 4.56
C TYR A 11 23.48 51.82 3.84
N GLY A 12 22.76 50.91 3.20
CA GLY A 12 21.50 51.21 2.52
C GLY A 12 21.16 50.21 1.43
N LEU A 13 20.60 49.05 1.81
CA LEU A 13 19.55 48.33 1.06
C LEU A 13 19.16 47.07 1.84
N LEU A 14 18.10 47.13 2.66
CA LEU A 14 17.31 45.94 2.96
C LEU A 14 16.08 46.04 2.07
N VAL A 15 16.11 45.27 1.00
CA VAL A 15 15.08 45.19 -0.04
C VAL A 15 13.86 44.49 0.55
N ALA A 16 12.71 45.12 0.35
CA ALA A 16 11.40 44.52 0.50
C ALA A 16 11.26 43.34 -0.47
N VAL A 17 11.02 42.14 0.06
CA VAL A 17 10.48 41.02 -0.71
C VAL A 17 9.12 40.70 -0.11
N LEU A 18 8.11 41.40 -0.63
CA LEU A 18 6.71 41.06 -0.47
C LEU A 18 6.40 40.01 -1.55
N ILE A 19 6.26 38.75 -1.16
CA ILE A 19 5.81 37.69 -2.07
C ILE A 19 4.30 37.87 -2.28
N LEU A 20 3.92 38.15 -3.54
CA LEU A 20 2.58 38.03 -4.07
C LEU A 20 2.10 36.57 -3.96
N VAL A 21 1.01 36.35 -3.24
CA VAL A 21 0.18 35.13 -3.37
C VAL A 21 -1.00 35.48 -4.28
N PRO A 22 -1.28 34.73 -5.36
CA PRO A 22 -2.46 34.97 -6.17
C PRO A 22 -3.72 34.50 -5.43
N ALA A 23 -4.69 35.40 -5.31
CA ALA A 23 -6.04 35.08 -4.86
C ALA A 23 -6.76 34.21 -5.90
N SER A 24 -7.30 33.07 -5.45
CA SER A 24 -8.33 32.34 -6.20
C SER A 24 -9.71 32.84 -5.76
N PRO A 25 -10.68 33.00 -6.67
CA PRO A 25 -12.01 33.48 -6.31
C PRO A 25 -12.79 32.37 -5.61
N MET A 26 -13.24 32.62 -4.38
CA MET A 26 -14.15 31.74 -3.66
C MET A 26 -15.54 32.37 -3.71
N ASP A 27 -16.47 31.61 -4.26
CA ASP A 27 -17.87 31.96 -4.46
C ASP A 27 -18.58 32.34 -3.16
N VAL A 28 -19.41 33.38 -3.28
CA VAL A 28 -20.28 33.90 -2.23
C VAL A 28 -21.52 33.00 -2.14
N ALA A 29 -21.69 32.32 -1.02
CA ALA A 29 -22.99 31.83 -0.58
C ALA A 29 -23.15 32.14 0.92
N ASP A 30 -23.89 33.22 1.16
CA ASP A 30 -24.95 33.33 2.16
C ASP A 30 -24.79 32.48 3.43
N GLN A 31 -24.45 33.13 4.57
CA GLN A 31 -25.19 33.00 5.83
C GLN A 31 -25.00 34.23 6.72
N SER A 32 -26.12 34.66 7.30
CA SER A 32 -26.39 35.79 8.18
C SER A 32 -25.46 35.98 9.40
N PRO A 33 -25.17 37.23 9.83
CA PRO A 33 -24.32 37.49 10.99
C PRO A 33 -25.07 37.34 12.33
N GLN A 34 -24.55 36.48 13.20
CA GLN A 34 -24.85 36.47 14.63
C GLN A 34 -23.93 37.45 15.35
N VAL A 35 -24.54 38.38 16.09
CA VAL A 35 -23.92 39.40 16.94
C VAL A 35 -23.36 38.73 18.19
N LEU A 36 -22.06 38.88 18.46
CA LEU A 36 -21.48 38.73 19.80
C LEU A 36 -20.51 39.87 20.11
N SER A 37 -20.60 40.31 21.36
CA SER A 37 -20.26 41.61 21.92
C SER A 37 -18.77 41.96 21.96
N SER A 38 -18.48 43.23 21.67
CA SER A 38 -17.18 43.87 21.90
C SER A 38 -16.99 44.23 23.37
N ASP A 39 -16.16 43.47 24.09
CA ASP A 39 -15.60 43.94 25.36
C ASP A 39 -14.42 44.88 25.10
N VAL A 40 -14.65 46.14 25.48
CA VAL A 40 -13.74 47.27 25.38
C VAL A 40 -12.72 47.16 26.52
N PHE A 41 -11.45 46.91 26.21
CA PHE A 41 -10.36 47.05 27.17
C PHE A 41 -9.90 48.52 27.19
N THR A 42 -10.39 49.29 28.16
CA THR A 42 -9.96 50.67 28.41
C THR A 42 -8.58 50.68 29.10
N LEU A 43 -7.57 51.25 28.44
CA LEU A 43 -6.30 51.57 29.08
C LEU A 43 -6.47 52.80 29.99
N PRO A 44 -5.95 52.78 31.23
CA PRO A 44 -6.06 53.94 32.12
C PRO A 44 -5.14 55.08 31.65
N ARG A 45 -5.70 56.30 31.61
CA ARG A 45 -4.95 57.56 31.47
C ARG A 45 -3.98 57.70 32.64
N LEU A 46 -2.69 57.86 32.34
CA LEU A 46 -1.70 58.28 33.33
C LEU A 46 -1.58 59.81 33.35
N PRO A 47 -1.40 60.43 34.54
CA PRO A 47 -1.34 61.88 34.69
C PRO A 47 -0.03 62.47 34.15
N GLU A 48 -0.15 63.68 33.61
CA GLU A 48 0.97 64.49 33.12
C GLU A 48 1.93 64.85 34.26
N ARG A 49 3.23 64.72 33.97
CA ARG A 49 4.42 65.00 34.80
C ARG A 49 4.76 63.98 35.88
N LEU A 50 5.77 63.16 35.60
CA LEU A 50 6.72 62.67 36.61
C LEU A 50 8.05 62.23 35.95
N GLU A 51 9.09 62.40 36.74
CA GLU A 51 10.49 62.55 36.37
C GLU A 51 11.19 61.27 35.90
N TRP A 52 12.32 61.46 35.19
CA TRP A 52 13.17 60.46 34.53
C TRP A 52 13.73 59.32 35.42
N HIS A 53 13.41 59.27 36.71
CA HIS A 53 13.81 58.18 37.61
C HIS A 53 12.86 56.97 37.62
N SER A 54 11.68 57.06 36.99
CA SER A 54 10.67 55.99 37.01
C SER A 54 10.82 54.96 35.88
N VAL A 55 11.58 55.28 34.83
CA VAL A 55 11.76 54.41 33.64
C VAL A 55 12.75 53.27 33.93
N TRP A 56 13.79 53.52 34.73
CA TRP A 56 14.79 52.50 35.10
C TRP A 56 14.23 51.40 36.01
N TYR A 57 13.20 51.70 36.82
CA TYR A 57 12.58 50.72 37.72
C TYR A 57 11.65 49.74 36.98
N TYR A 58 11.02 50.15 35.87
CA TYR A 58 10.19 49.26 35.04
C TYR A 58 11.01 48.45 34.04
N VAL A 59 12.11 48.99 33.51
CA VAL A 59 13.03 48.25 32.61
C VAL A 59 13.80 47.15 33.35
N SER A 60 14.15 47.34 34.63
CA SER A 60 14.84 46.31 35.42
C SER A 60 13.92 45.14 35.82
N LYS A 61 12.64 45.40 36.12
CA LYS A 61 11.64 44.32 36.37
C LYS A 61 11.29 43.52 35.11
N TRP A 62 11.32 44.14 33.93
CA TRP A 62 11.14 43.41 32.66
C TRP A 62 12.36 42.56 32.29
N LEU A 63 13.59 43.05 32.52
CA LEU A 63 14.82 42.31 32.22
C LEU A 63 15.11 41.15 33.20
N THR A 64 14.58 41.20 34.42
CA THR A 64 14.74 40.10 35.39
C THR A 64 13.74 38.96 35.15
N ARG A 65 12.63 39.22 34.44
CA ARG A 65 11.65 38.19 34.03
C ARG A 65 12.00 37.49 32.71
N LEU A 66 13.08 37.91 32.05
CA LEU A 66 13.65 37.32 30.83
C LEU A 66 14.93 36.48 31.10
N ARG A 67 15.24 36.19 32.36
CA ARG A 67 16.30 35.25 32.79
C ARG A 67 15.74 34.07 33.59
N VAL A 68 14.74 33.41 33.04
CA VAL A 68 14.45 32.00 33.31
C VAL A 68 14.03 31.44 31.94
N GLU A 69 14.67 30.34 31.52
CA GLU A 69 14.57 29.69 30.19
C GLU A 69 15.52 30.22 29.09
N SER A 70 16.82 30.02 29.31
CA SER A 70 17.76 29.76 28.21
C SER A 70 18.66 28.57 28.53
N THR A 71 18.03 27.42 28.76
CA THR A 71 18.63 26.12 28.45
C THR A 71 17.99 25.61 27.16
N ILE A 72 18.16 26.37 26.08
CA ILE A 72 17.91 25.85 24.73
C ILE A 72 19.24 25.27 24.28
N GLY A 73 19.34 23.95 24.42
CA GLY A 73 20.39 23.17 23.79
C GLY A 73 20.46 23.49 22.30
N SER A 74 21.68 23.50 21.80
CA SER A 74 22.04 23.52 20.39
C SER A 74 21.05 22.70 19.54
N LEU A 75 20.09 23.38 18.90
CA LEU A 75 19.38 22.85 17.75
C LEU A 75 20.36 22.88 16.59
N THR A 76 21.22 21.86 16.52
CA THR A 76 21.85 21.52 15.25
C THR A 76 20.72 21.23 14.28
N SER A 77 20.60 22.07 13.25
CA SER A 77 19.73 21.81 12.11
C SER A 77 20.30 20.60 11.37
N SER A 78 20.02 19.39 11.87
CA SER A 78 20.11 18.20 11.03
C SER A 78 19.03 18.39 9.97
N GLY A 79 19.47 18.77 8.77
CA GLY A 79 18.59 18.81 7.61
C GLY A 79 17.88 17.47 7.51
N PHE A 80 16.56 17.48 7.73
CA PHE A 80 15.69 16.41 7.27
C PHE A 80 15.81 16.42 5.75
N LEU A 81 16.76 15.64 5.23
CA LEU A 81 16.70 15.21 3.85
C LEU A 81 15.38 14.46 3.71
N PRO A 82 14.56 14.76 2.67
CA PRO A 82 13.34 14.00 2.42
C PRO A 82 13.74 12.52 2.31
N GLN A 83 13.30 11.72 3.28
CA GLN A 83 13.52 10.28 3.27
C GLN A 83 12.90 9.73 1.98
N SER A 84 13.67 8.91 1.27
CA SER A 84 13.14 8.11 0.18
C SER A 84 11.98 7.26 0.72
N PRO A 85 10.85 7.14 -0.01
CA PRO A 85 9.74 6.29 0.41
C PRO A 85 10.25 4.88 0.70
N ILE A 86 9.97 4.39 1.91
CA ILE A 86 10.27 3.02 2.31
C ILE A 86 9.34 2.11 1.49
N GLN A 87 9.89 1.32 0.59
CA GLN A 87 9.13 0.43 -0.28
C GLN A 87 8.69 -0.80 0.53
N GLU A 88 7.40 -0.89 0.83
CA GLU A 88 6.78 -2.04 1.48
C GLU A 88 7.05 -3.31 0.65
N ALA A 89 7.34 -4.42 1.31
CA ALA A 89 7.40 -5.73 0.68
C ALA A 89 5.98 -6.25 0.41
N HIS A 90 5.79 -6.96 -0.68
CA HIS A 90 4.48 -7.40 -1.13
C HIS A 90 4.61 -8.81 -1.69
N ALA A 91 3.59 -9.65 -1.48
CA ALA A 91 3.52 -10.96 -2.10
C ALA A 91 3.79 -10.83 -3.62
N THR A 92 4.69 -11.66 -4.15
CA THR A 92 5.04 -11.58 -5.57
C THR A 92 3.83 -11.94 -6.42
N ILE A 93 3.34 -10.98 -7.21
CA ILE A 93 2.25 -11.22 -8.14
C ILE A 93 2.74 -12.23 -9.18
N THR A 94 1.96 -13.29 -9.40
CA THR A 94 2.24 -14.29 -10.44
C THR A 94 0.97 -14.63 -11.20
N ARG A 95 1.03 -14.70 -12.53
CA ARG A 95 -0.05 -15.30 -13.33
C ARG A 95 0.03 -16.82 -13.17
N VAL A 96 -1.00 -17.40 -12.56
CA VAL A 96 -1.09 -18.83 -12.24
C VAL A 96 -1.53 -19.64 -13.45
N GLN A 97 -2.54 -19.16 -14.17
CA GLN A 97 -3.00 -19.77 -15.41
C GLN A 97 -3.67 -18.75 -16.34
N GLY A 98 -3.89 -19.17 -17.59
CA GLY A 98 -4.42 -18.34 -18.66
C GLY A 98 -3.33 -17.78 -19.58
N ASN A 99 -3.69 -17.04 -20.62
CA ASN A 99 -5.06 -16.62 -20.96
C ASN A 99 -5.94 -17.76 -21.47
N THR A 100 -7.16 -17.85 -20.92
CA THR A 100 -8.20 -18.73 -21.45
C THR A 100 -9.23 -17.89 -22.19
N ARG A 101 -9.59 -18.31 -23.40
CA ARG A 101 -10.46 -17.58 -24.31
C ARG A 101 -11.83 -18.23 -24.43
N GLY A 102 -12.89 -17.43 -24.36
CA GLY A 102 -14.25 -17.84 -24.74
C GLY A 102 -14.82 -16.92 -25.81
N VAL A 103 -15.56 -17.52 -26.74
CA VAL A 103 -16.16 -16.83 -27.88
C VAL A 103 -17.65 -17.06 -27.85
N TYR A 104 -18.41 -15.97 -27.90
CA TYR A 104 -19.84 -16.03 -28.10
C TYR A 104 -20.16 -16.49 -29.53
N ALA A 105 -20.96 -17.54 -29.66
CA ALA A 105 -21.45 -18.05 -30.94
C ALA A 105 -22.88 -17.58 -31.24
N SER A 106 -23.81 -17.72 -30.28
CA SER A 106 -25.21 -17.32 -30.38
C SER A 106 -25.89 -17.33 -29.00
N GLY A 107 -27.08 -16.71 -28.86
CA GLY A 107 -27.90 -16.72 -27.64
C GLY A 107 -27.70 -15.48 -26.74
N SER A 108 -27.79 -15.66 -25.42
CA SER A 108 -27.59 -14.58 -24.44
C SER A 108 -26.46 -14.87 -23.44
N SER A 109 -25.75 -15.98 -23.62
CA SER A 109 -24.65 -16.38 -22.74
C SER A 109 -23.67 -17.29 -23.46
N PHE A 110 -22.44 -17.35 -22.96
CA PHE A 110 -21.41 -18.27 -23.41
C PHE A 110 -20.48 -18.63 -22.26
N THR A 111 -19.70 -19.70 -22.43
CA THR A 111 -18.81 -20.23 -21.39
C THR A 111 -17.35 -19.98 -21.73
N VAL A 112 -16.57 -19.63 -20.72
CA VAL A 112 -15.10 -19.64 -20.71
C VAL A 112 -14.68 -20.73 -19.72
N THR A 113 -13.80 -21.66 -20.11
CA THR A 113 -13.39 -22.79 -19.23
C THR A 113 -11.89 -22.77 -19.01
N GLN A 114 -11.45 -22.42 -17.80
CA GLN A 114 -10.05 -22.41 -17.41
C GLN A 114 -9.45 -23.83 -17.46
N SER A 115 -8.13 -23.94 -17.68
CA SER A 115 -7.43 -25.23 -17.80
C SER A 115 -7.44 -26.05 -16.51
N SER A 116 -7.49 -25.37 -15.37
CA SER A 116 -7.63 -25.98 -14.04
C SER A 116 -8.63 -25.20 -13.20
N THR A 117 -9.15 -25.84 -12.17
CA THR A 117 -9.93 -25.17 -11.13
C THR A 117 -9.09 -24.06 -10.48
N PRO A 118 -9.60 -22.83 -10.38
CA PRO A 118 -8.89 -21.74 -9.70
C PRO A 118 -8.65 -22.03 -8.23
N THR A 119 -7.55 -21.52 -7.70
CA THR A 119 -7.11 -21.71 -6.32
C THR A 119 -7.75 -20.66 -5.42
N SER A 120 -8.33 -21.09 -4.30
CA SER A 120 -8.89 -20.19 -3.28
C SER A 120 -7.84 -19.17 -2.83
N GLY A 121 -8.22 -17.90 -2.71
CA GLY A 121 -7.33 -16.78 -2.38
C GLY A 121 -6.73 -16.08 -3.59
N ASN A 122 -6.81 -16.65 -4.79
CA ASN A 122 -6.40 -15.97 -6.02
C ASN A 122 -7.46 -15.00 -6.53
N LEU A 123 -7.06 -14.18 -7.50
CA LEU A 123 -7.94 -13.30 -8.24
C LEU A 123 -8.00 -13.70 -9.72
N ASN A 124 -9.20 -13.99 -10.21
CA ASN A 124 -9.47 -14.07 -11.64
C ASN A 124 -9.65 -12.66 -12.20
N VAL A 125 -9.06 -12.38 -13.37
CA VAL A 125 -9.28 -11.16 -14.13
C VAL A 125 -9.81 -11.53 -15.50
N LEU A 126 -10.97 -10.99 -15.86
CA LEU A 126 -11.61 -11.20 -17.14
C LEU A 126 -11.71 -9.89 -17.90
N THR A 127 -11.28 -9.88 -19.15
CA THR A 127 -11.60 -8.80 -20.10
C THR A 127 -12.60 -9.31 -21.12
N ILE A 128 -13.50 -8.44 -21.58
CA ILE A 128 -14.45 -8.80 -22.62
C ILE A 128 -14.66 -7.63 -23.56
N THR A 129 -14.70 -7.95 -24.86
CA THR A 129 -15.23 -7.05 -25.88
C THR A 129 -16.52 -7.62 -26.42
N ALA A 130 -17.57 -6.80 -26.51
CA ALA A 130 -18.83 -7.14 -27.14
C ALA A 130 -19.14 -6.13 -28.26
N ARG A 131 -19.48 -6.63 -29.45
CA ARG A 131 -20.00 -5.81 -30.54
C ARG A 131 -21.50 -5.62 -30.35
N VAL A 132 -21.88 -4.37 -30.09
CA VAL A 132 -23.27 -3.98 -29.89
C VAL A 132 -23.88 -3.52 -31.22
N GLY A 133 -25.14 -3.88 -31.46
CA GLY A 133 -25.90 -3.34 -32.59
C GLY A 133 -26.21 -1.86 -32.36
N SER A 134 -26.42 -1.09 -33.43
CA SER A 134 -26.75 0.34 -33.32
C SER A 134 -28.03 0.52 -32.50
N GLY A 135 -27.90 1.09 -31.29
CA GLY A 135 -29.03 1.53 -30.45
C GLY A 135 -29.33 0.70 -29.21
N VAL A 136 -28.62 -0.39 -28.92
CA VAL A 136 -28.76 -1.12 -27.64
C VAL A 136 -27.37 -1.43 -27.07
N PRO A 137 -26.99 -0.87 -25.91
CA PRO A 137 -25.76 -1.28 -25.23
C PRO A 137 -25.94 -2.72 -24.72
N ALA A 138 -25.46 -3.67 -25.51
CA ALA A 138 -25.38 -5.06 -25.08
C ALA A 138 -24.07 -5.25 -24.32
N THR A 139 -24.18 -5.09 -22.99
CA THR A 139 -23.10 -5.19 -22.01
C THR A 139 -23.17 -6.56 -21.33
N VAL A 140 -22.19 -6.85 -20.46
CA VAL A 140 -22.31 -8.02 -19.57
C VAL A 140 -23.36 -7.73 -18.49
N LYS A 141 -24.37 -8.59 -18.44
CA LYS A 141 -25.41 -8.62 -17.40
C LYS A 141 -24.87 -9.23 -16.11
N SER A 142 -24.20 -10.37 -16.23
CA SER A 142 -23.64 -11.09 -15.08
C SER A 142 -22.57 -12.08 -15.51
N ILE A 143 -21.62 -12.34 -14.62
CA ILE A 143 -20.68 -13.45 -14.72
C ILE A 143 -20.96 -14.39 -13.55
N SER A 144 -21.15 -15.67 -13.82
CA SER A 144 -21.34 -16.70 -12.80
C SER A 144 -20.28 -17.79 -12.91
N GLN A 145 -19.75 -18.20 -11.77
CA GLN A 145 -18.77 -19.27 -11.61
C GLN A 145 -18.94 -19.80 -10.19
N THR A 146 -19.01 -21.12 -10.02
CA THR A 146 -19.11 -21.71 -8.67
C THR A 146 -17.87 -21.33 -7.86
N GLY A 147 -18.06 -20.94 -6.60
CA GLY A 147 -16.98 -20.58 -5.68
C GLY A 147 -16.22 -19.30 -6.02
N VAL A 148 -16.73 -18.45 -6.92
CA VAL A 148 -16.08 -17.18 -7.29
C VAL A 148 -17.08 -16.03 -7.25
N VAL A 149 -16.71 -14.93 -6.59
CA VAL A 149 -17.52 -13.70 -6.54
C VAL A 149 -17.01 -12.71 -7.57
N TRP A 150 -17.81 -12.46 -8.60
CA TRP A 150 -17.47 -11.56 -9.70
C TRP A 150 -18.04 -10.16 -9.50
N SER A 151 -17.24 -9.15 -9.85
CA SER A 151 -17.69 -7.76 -9.90
C SER A 151 -17.03 -7.01 -11.06
N LYS A 152 -17.82 -6.11 -11.67
CA LYS A 152 -17.36 -5.23 -12.75
C LYS A 152 -16.41 -4.21 -12.18
N VAL A 153 -15.26 -4.04 -12.83
CA VAL A 153 -14.25 -3.08 -12.42
C VAL A 153 -14.38 -1.79 -13.20
N THR A 154 -14.52 -1.91 -14.52
CA THR A 154 -14.66 -0.77 -15.41
C THR A 154 -15.32 -1.22 -16.70
N ASN A 155 -15.98 -0.28 -17.36
CA ASN A 155 -16.53 -0.44 -18.68
C ASN A 155 -16.27 0.82 -19.49
N ALA A 156 -16.03 0.62 -20.77
CA ALA A 156 -15.88 1.66 -21.75
C ALA A 156 -16.68 1.24 -22.98
N GLY A 157 -17.36 2.18 -23.63
CA GLY A 157 -18.17 1.88 -24.79
C GLY A 157 -18.10 2.98 -25.83
N SER A 158 -18.13 2.56 -27.09
CA SER A 158 -18.54 3.38 -28.23
C SER A 158 -19.87 2.83 -28.74
N GLY A 159 -20.62 3.59 -29.54
CA GLY A 159 -21.93 3.13 -30.05
C GLY A 159 -21.93 1.79 -30.81
N ALA A 160 -20.77 1.19 -31.10
CA ALA A 160 -20.62 -0.10 -31.78
C ALA A 160 -19.87 -1.18 -30.96
N ILE A 161 -19.18 -0.82 -29.88
CA ILE A 161 -18.31 -1.73 -29.11
C ILE A 161 -18.41 -1.40 -27.63
N ASP A 162 -18.50 -2.43 -26.80
CA ASP A 162 -18.36 -2.36 -25.35
C ASP A 162 -17.13 -3.17 -24.92
N VAL A 163 -16.31 -2.61 -24.05
CA VAL A 163 -15.13 -3.24 -23.45
C VAL A 163 -15.26 -3.16 -21.95
N GLU A 164 -15.21 -4.31 -21.28
CA GLU A 164 -15.31 -4.38 -19.83
C GLU A 164 -14.17 -5.18 -19.22
N ILE A 165 -13.78 -4.79 -18.00
CA ILE A 165 -12.86 -5.55 -17.16
C ILE A 165 -13.62 -5.95 -15.89
N TRP A 166 -13.51 -7.22 -15.54
CA TRP A 166 -14.13 -7.85 -14.39
C TRP A 166 -13.07 -8.53 -13.51
N ALA A 167 -13.35 -8.61 -12.22
CA ALA A 167 -12.53 -9.33 -11.26
C ALA A 167 -13.37 -10.37 -10.51
N GLY A 168 -12.81 -11.55 -10.33
CA GLY A 168 -13.42 -12.67 -9.62
C GLY A 168 -12.59 -13.07 -8.41
N VAL A 169 -13.10 -12.86 -7.21
CA VAL A 169 -12.48 -13.31 -5.97
C VAL A 169 -12.72 -14.81 -5.82
N VAL A 170 -11.65 -15.60 -5.86
CA VAL A 170 -11.74 -17.07 -5.81
C VAL A 170 -11.83 -17.54 -4.36
N GLY A 171 -12.98 -18.12 -4.01
CA GLY A 171 -13.23 -18.77 -2.73
C GLY A 171 -13.04 -20.29 -2.79
N SER A 172 -13.54 -20.99 -1.78
CA SER A 172 -13.48 -22.44 -1.72
C SER A 172 -14.44 -23.11 -2.70
N GLY A 173 -14.04 -24.29 -3.21
CA GLY A 173 -14.88 -25.09 -4.10
C GLY A 173 -15.14 -24.47 -5.47
N ALA A 174 -14.19 -23.65 -5.96
CA ALA A 174 -14.32 -23.00 -7.25
C ALA A 174 -14.50 -24.01 -8.40
N SER A 175 -15.21 -23.63 -9.46
CA SER A 175 -15.27 -24.40 -10.71
C SER A 175 -14.40 -23.75 -11.79
N ALA A 176 -13.83 -24.54 -12.69
CA ALA A 176 -13.10 -24.01 -13.86
C ALA A 176 -14.01 -23.34 -14.91
N SER A 177 -15.31 -23.62 -14.89
CA SER A 177 -16.28 -23.09 -15.87
C SER A 177 -16.87 -21.76 -15.43
N ILE A 178 -16.79 -20.75 -16.31
CA ILE A 178 -17.30 -19.39 -16.13
C ILE A 178 -18.39 -19.16 -17.18
N THR A 179 -19.58 -18.74 -16.75
CA THR A 179 -20.66 -18.37 -17.65
C THR A 179 -20.80 -16.85 -17.69
N VAL A 180 -20.62 -16.29 -18.89
CA VAL A 180 -20.85 -14.86 -19.15
C VAL A 180 -22.24 -14.72 -19.74
N THR A 181 -23.08 -13.89 -19.10
CA THR A 181 -24.44 -13.57 -19.56
C THR A 181 -24.49 -12.12 -20.02
N LEU A 182 -25.05 -11.88 -21.20
CA LEU A 182 -25.15 -10.58 -21.84
C LEU A 182 -26.56 -10.00 -21.65
N THR A 183 -26.70 -8.68 -21.70
CA THR A 183 -28.01 -7.99 -21.55
C THR A 183 -28.93 -8.18 -22.76
N GLY A 184 -28.43 -8.73 -23.87
CA GLY A 184 -29.18 -9.04 -25.08
C GLY A 184 -28.39 -9.88 -26.07
N ILE A 185 -28.89 -10.00 -27.30
CA ILE A 185 -28.19 -10.69 -28.40
C ILE A 185 -27.17 -9.72 -28.99
N VAL A 186 -25.89 -10.08 -28.87
CA VAL A 186 -24.77 -9.35 -29.50
C VAL A 186 -24.45 -9.96 -30.87
N GLY A 187 -23.77 -9.17 -31.72
CA GLY A 187 -23.22 -9.70 -32.97
C GLY A 187 -22.05 -10.66 -32.72
N THR A 188 -21.12 -10.27 -31.86
CA THR A 188 -20.00 -11.12 -31.42
C THR A 188 -19.50 -10.62 -30.07
N ALA A 189 -19.05 -11.53 -29.20
CA ALA A 189 -18.32 -11.18 -28.00
C ALA A 189 -17.15 -12.13 -27.77
N VAL A 190 -16.07 -11.63 -27.21
CA VAL A 190 -14.86 -12.38 -26.89
C VAL A 190 -14.42 -12.03 -25.48
N ALA A 191 -14.35 -13.03 -24.61
CA ALA A 191 -13.83 -12.89 -23.25
C ALA A 191 -12.51 -13.64 -23.07
N ASN A 192 -11.60 -13.03 -22.32
CA ASN A 192 -10.30 -13.60 -21.94
C ASN A 192 -10.19 -13.58 -20.42
N VAL A 193 -9.74 -14.68 -19.81
CA VAL A 193 -9.55 -14.78 -18.36
C VAL A 193 -8.16 -15.29 -17.99
N CYS A 194 -7.57 -14.66 -16.98
CA CYS A 194 -6.32 -15.06 -16.34
C CYS A 194 -6.53 -15.16 -14.82
N GLU A 195 -5.81 -16.06 -14.17
CA GLU A 195 -5.79 -16.19 -12.71
C GLU A 195 -4.44 -15.69 -12.18
N TYR A 196 -4.48 -14.93 -11.08
CA TYR A 196 -3.30 -14.37 -10.44
C TYR A 196 -3.27 -14.66 -8.95
N SER A 197 -2.09 -15.00 -8.44
CA SER A 197 -1.79 -15.10 -7.00
C SER A 197 -1.06 -13.85 -6.51
N GLY A 198 -1.06 -13.63 -5.19
CA GLY A 198 -0.37 -12.52 -4.55
C GLY A 198 -1.12 -11.18 -4.61
N LEU A 199 -2.33 -11.14 -5.14
CA LEU A 199 -3.18 -9.95 -5.14
C LEU A 199 -4.11 -9.94 -3.92
N THR A 200 -4.44 -8.74 -3.41
CA THR A 200 -5.50 -8.65 -2.38
C THR A 200 -6.85 -9.03 -2.97
N THR A 201 -7.74 -9.62 -2.17
CA THR A 201 -9.07 -10.04 -2.62
C THR A 201 -10.21 -9.18 -2.02
N SER A 202 -9.96 -8.43 -0.95
CA SER A 202 -10.99 -7.60 -0.26
C SER A 202 -11.03 -6.15 -0.74
N SER A 203 -9.99 -5.68 -1.43
CA SER A 203 -9.85 -4.28 -1.86
C SER A 203 -8.83 -4.20 -2.98
N TYR A 204 -9.11 -4.83 -4.11
CA TYR A 204 -8.12 -5.00 -5.16
C TYR A 204 -8.02 -3.83 -6.12
N LEU A 205 -9.01 -2.94 -6.19
CA LEU A 205 -9.05 -1.85 -7.17
C LEU A 205 -8.25 -0.64 -6.67
N ASP A 206 -7.31 -0.11 -7.47
CA ASP A 206 -6.65 1.17 -7.21
C ASP A 206 -7.26 2.30 -8.06
N VAL A 207 -6.83 2.43 -9.33
CA VAL A 207 -7.34 3.42 -10.28
C VAL A 207 -7.75 2.79 -11.60
N THR A 208 -8.57 3.51 -12.38
CA THR A 208 -9.05 3.09 -13.71
C THR A 208 -8.98 4.24 -14.69
N ALA A 209 -8.86 3.93 -15.98
CA ALA A 209 -9.06 4.87 -17.06
C ALA A 209 -9.82 4.20 -18.20
N SER A 210 -10.41 5.02 -19.06
CA SER A 210 -10.98 4.54 -20.32
C SER A 210 -10.85 5.61 -21.38
N THR A 211 -10.79 5.18 -22.63
CA THR A 211 -10.82 6.07 -23.79
C THR A 211 -11.37 5.32 -25.00
N PHE A 212 -11.71 6.05 -26.05
CA PHE A 212 -12.19 5.49 -27.30
C PHE A 212 -11.72 6.38 -28.45
N GLY A 213 -11.65 5.80 -29.65
CA GLY A 213 -11.19 6.53 -30.81
C GLY A 213 -11.38 5.77 -32.11
N SER A 214 -10.81 6.31 -33.18
CA SER A 214 -10.80 5.67 -34.50
C SER A 214 -9.47 5.93 -35.18
N SER A 215 -8.65 4.90 -35.29
CA SER A 215 -7.30 4.94 -35.87
C SER A 215 -6.75 3.51 -36.00
N THR A 216 -5.50 3.35 -36.44
CA THR A 216 -4.76 2.08 -36.35
C THR A 216 -4.05 1.87 -35.01
N ALA A 217 -4.11 2.85 -34.09
CA ALA A 217 -3.45 2.80 -32.79
C ALA A 217 -4.51 2.89 -31.69
N SER A 218 -4.81 1.75 -31.05
CA SER A 218 -5.71 1.72 -29.90
C SER A 218 -5.00 2.20 -28.64
N ASP A 219 -5.78 2.70 -27.68
CA ASP A 219 -5.29 3.19 -26.38
C ASP A 219 -6.26 2.75 -25.27
N THR A 220 -5.75 2.32 -24.13
CA THR A 220 -6.53 1.99 -22.93
C THR A 220 -6.98 3.21 -22.12
N GLY A 221 -6.41 4.37 -22.42
CA GLY A 221 -6.44 5.57 -21.57
C GLY A 221 -5.28 5.58 -20.59
N THR A 222 -4.96 6.77 -20.07
CA THR A 222 -3.94 6.98 -19.04
C THR A 222 -4.60 7.14 -17.68
N THR A 223 -4.22 6.32 -16.71
CA THR A 223 -4.71 6.45 -15.33
C THR A 223 -4.11 7.66 -14.62
N ALA A 224 -4.72 8.04 -13.49
CA ALA A 224 -3.99 8.81 -12.48
C ALA A 224 -2.77 8.00 -11.97
N THR A 225 -1.84 8.67 -11.31
CA THR A 225 -0.73 7.99 -10.63
C THR A 225 -1.28 7.06 -9.57
N THR A 226 -0.77 5.83 -9.56
CA THR A 226 -1.24 4.80 -8.64
C THR A 226 -0.88 5.15 -7.21
N THR A 227 -1.74 4.72 -6.28
CA THR A 227 -1.55 5.04 -4.86
C THR A 227 -0.56 4.10 -4.19
N GLN A 228 -0.26 2.95 -4.81
CA GLN A 228 0.59 1.91 -4.26
C GLN A 228 1.60 1.37 -5.29
N ALA A 229 2.72 0.86 -4.79
CA ALA A 229 3.68 0.09 -5.57
C ALA A 229 3.27 -1.38 -5.62
N ASN A 230 3.97 -2.21 -6.41
CA ASN A 230 3.75 -3.66 -6.47
C ASN A 230 2.33 -4.02 -6.93
N GLU A 231 2.02 -3.74 -8.19
CA GLU A 231 0.66 -3.87 -8.72
C GLU A 231 0.63 -4.69 -10.02
N LEU A 232 -0.53 -5.29 -10.28
CA LEU A 232 -0.86 -5.82 -11.60
C LEU A 232 -1.64 -4.75 -12.38
N TRP A 233 -1.05 -4.30 -13.48
CA TRP A 233 -1.71 -3.41 -14.43
C TRP A 233 -2.34 -4.26 -15.52
N VAL A 234 -3.64 -4.07 -15.75
CA VAL A 234 -4.41 -4.79 -16.77
C VAL A 234 -5.04 -3.78 -17.72
N GLY A 235 -4.80 -3.95 -19.01
CA GLY A 235 -5.45 -3.19 -20.07
C GLY A 235 -6.32 -4.10 -20.92
N SER A 236 -7.35 -3.52 -21.52
CA SER A 236 -8.09 -4.15 -22.59
C SER A 236 -8.41 -3.13 -23.67
N THR A 237 -8.26 -3.53 -24.93
CA THR A 237 -8.74 -2.77 -26.08
C THR A 237 -9.62 -3.67 -26.93
N GLY A 238 -10.76 -3.15 -27.37
CA GLY A 238 -11.71 -3.81 -28.25
C GLY A 238 -11.82 -3.07 -29.56
N ASP A 239 -11.87 -3.82 -30.66
CA ASP A 239 -12.02 -3.29 -32.01
C ASP A 239 -13.11 -4.03 -32.80
N VAL A 240 -13.61 -3.39 -33.87
CA VAL A 240 -14.43 -4.04 -34.90
C VAL A 240 -13.54 -4.65 -35.98
N THR A 241 -13.35 -5.97 -35.94
CA THR A 241 -12.70 -6.83 -36.95
C THR A 241 -11.17 -6.82 -37.05
N ALA A 242 -10.44 -5.83 -36.52
CA ALA A 242 -8.98 -5.82 -36.65
C ALA A 242 -8.30 -6.73 -35.63
N THR A 243 -7.26 -7.43 -36.08
CA THR A 243 -6.31 -8.10 -35.18
C THR A 243 -5.44 -7.04 -34.50
N GLN A 244 -5.14 -7.26 -33.24
CA GLN A 244 -4.39 -6.37 -32.37
C GLN A 244 -2.99 -6.94 -32.12
N SER A 245 -1.97 -6.10 -32.18
CA SER A 245 -0.56 -6.49 -32.07
C SER A 245 0.29 -5.39 -31.43
N THR A 246 1.56 -5.66 -31.15
CA THR A 246 2.54 -4.63 -30.75
C THR A 246 2.07 -3.80 -29.54
N PRO A 247 1.99 -4.40 -28.34
CA PRO A 247 1.60 -3.68 -27.14
C PRO A 247 2.59 -2.55 -26.82
N THR A 248 2.07 -1.42 -26.32
CA THR A 248 2.90 -0.27 -25.91
C THR A 248 3.26 -0.30 -24.42
N ASN A 249 4.23 0.53 -24.01
CA ASN A 249 4.61 0.77 -22.61
C ASN A 249 5.05 -0.47 -21.81
N SER A 250 5.67 -1.43 -22.50
CA SER A 250 6.18 -2.70 -21.93
C SER A 250 5.10 -3.60 -21.33
N PHE A 251 3.85 -3.49 -21.80
CA PHE A 251 2.83 -4.48 -21.51
C PHE A 251 3.05 -5.74 -22.35
N THR A 252 2.63 -6.88 -21.81
CA THR A 252 2.53 -8.14 -22.53
C THR A 252 1.12 -8.27 -23.12
N LEU A 253 1.03 -8.60 -24.41
CA LEU A 253 -0.22 -8.93 -25.09
C LEU A 253 -0.48 -10.44 -24.96
N LEU A 254 -1.54 -10.83 -24.26
CA LEU A 254 -1.89 -12.25 -24.06
C LEU A 254 -2.87 -12.78 -25.12
N ASP A 255 -3.82 -11.97 -25.55
CA ASP A 255 -4.65 -12.20 -26.73
C ASP A 255 -4.81 -10.87 -27.46
N GLY A 256 -4.97 -10.92 -28.78
CA GLY A 256 -5.31 -9.80 -29.65
C GLY A 256 -6.06 -10.27 -30.91
N THR A 257 -6.54 -11.51 -30.90
CA THR A 257 -7.05 -12.20 -32.09
C THR A 257 -8.44 -11.68 -32.46
N ALA A 258 -8.64 -11.34 -33.73
CA ALA A 258 -9.96 -11.05 -34.27
C ALA A 258 -10.81 -12.31 -34.40
N THR A 259 -12.10 -12.21 -34.09
CA THR A 259 -13.07 -13.29 -34.27
C THR A 259 -14.41 -12.71 -34.66
N GLY A 260 -14.95 -13.18 -35.79
CA GLY A 260 -16.17 -12.64 -36.37
C GLY A 260 -16.02 -11.13 -36.60
N SER A 261 -16.83 -10.34 -35.92
CA SER A 261 -16.83 -8.88 -36.07
C SER A 261 -16.15 -8.11 -34.94
N THR A 262 -15.37 -8.76 -34.07
CA THR A 262 -14.72 -8.09 -32.95
C THR A 262 -13.36 -8.69 -32.61
N SER A 263 -12.53 -7.95 -31.87
CA SER A 263 -11.33 -8.46 -31.22
C SER A 263 -11.27 -7.96 -29.78
N ASN A 264 -10.57 -8.70 -28.92
CA ASN A 264 -10.32 -8.33 -27.54
C ASN A 264 -8.83 -8.49 -27.26
N ALA A 265 -8.15 -7.39 -26.96
CA ALA A 265 -6.81 -7.43 -26.44
C ALA A 265 -6.83 -7.59 -24.92
N PHE A 266 -6.06 -8.54 -24.40
CA PHE A 266 -5.74 -8.61 -22.98
C PHE A 266 -4.28 -8.21 -22.79
N LEU A 267 -4.07 -7.09 -22.10
CA LEU A 267 -2.76 -6.51 -21.84
C LEU A 267 -2.45 -6.64 -20.35
N GLU A 268 -1.24 -7.06 -19.99
CA GLU A 268 -0.80 -7.06 -18.59
C GLU A 268 0.60 -6.50 -18.39
N LYS A 269 0.85 -5.98 -17.19
CA LYS A 269 2.18 -5.63 -16.71
C LYS A 269 2.20 -5.74 -15.19
N ILE A 270 3.15 -6.46 -14.63
CA ILE A 270 3.43 -6.45 -13.18
C ILE A 270 4.49 -5.38 -12.93
N VAL A 271 4.22 -4.45 -12.02
CA VAL A 271 5.15 -3.34 -11.70
C VAL A 271 5.53 -3.37 -10.24
N SER A 272 6.69 -2.82 -9.90
CA SER A 272 7.19 -2.70 -8.53
C SER A 272 7.16 -1.27 -7.99
N SER A 273 6.70 -0.28 -8.76
CA SER A 273 6.66 1.13 -8.36
C SER A 273 5.33 1.78 -8.71
N THR A 274 4.98 2.87 -8.03
CA THR A 274 3.85 3.69 -8.45
C THR A 274 4.10 4.31 -9.82
N GLY A 275 3.03 4.66 -10.52
CA GLY A 275 3.13 5.32 -11.83
C GLY A 275 1.78 5.53 -12.48
N THR A 276 1.75 6.07 -13.69
CA THR A 276 0.54 6.07 -14.52
C THR A 276 0.56 4.84 -15.42
N ALA A 277 -0.58 4.14 -15.53
CA ALA A 277 -0.74 3.03 -16.44
C ALA A 277 -1.40 3.53 -17.74
N ASN A 278 -0.81 3.16 -18.86
CA ASN A 278 -1.36 3.32 -20.20
C ASN A 278 -0.79 2.19 -21.07
N SER A 279 -1.60 1.59 -21.92
CA SER A 279 -1.13 0.74 -23.01
C SER A 279 -2.06 0.89 -24.21
N GLY A 280 -1.80 0.11 -25.24
CA GLY A 280 -2.48 0.17 -26.51
C GLY A 280 -1.92 -0.89 -27.43
N THR A 281 -2.52 -1.02 -28.60
CA THR A 281 -2.07 -1.97 -29.63
C THR A 281 -2.11 -1.32 -31.01
N THR A 282 -1.35 -1.90 -31.94
CA THR A 282 -1.50 -1.63 -33.37
C THR A 282 -2.57 -2.55 -33.95
N LEU A 283 -3.59 -1.94 -34.56
CA LEU A 283 -4.66 -2.61 -35.29
C LEU A 283 -4.24 -2.87 -36.74
N SER A 284 -4.65 -4.02 -37.30
CA SER A 284 -4.39 -4.35 -38.71
C SER A 284 -5.10 -3.43 -39.73
N SER A 285 -6.06 -2.62 -39.28
CA SER A 285 -6.81 -1.64 -40.08
C SER A 285 -7.33 -0.50 -39.20
N SER A 286 -7.58 0.67 -39.78
CA SER A 286 -8.15 1.81 -39.03
C SER A 286 -9.62 1.58 -38.76
N ASN A 287 -9.99 1.48 -37.49
CA ASN A 287 -11.33 1.13 -37.04
C ASN A 287 -11.69 1.88 -35.75
N ALA A 288 -12.98 1.89 -35.41
CA ALA A 288 -13.44 2.36 -34.11
C ALA A 288 -12.98 1.38 -33.03
N TRP A 289 -12.31 1.89 -32.01
CA TRP A 289 -11.80 1.11 -30.90
C TRP A 289 -12.21 1.72 -29.58
N VAL A 290 -12.24 0.88 -28.56
CA VAL A 290 -12.51 1.25 -27.17
C VAL A 290 -11.44 0.64 -26.31
N GLY A 291 -10.93 1.38 -25.33
CA GLY A 291 -9.95 0.88 -24.39
C GLY A 291 -10.31 1.19 -22.95
N SER A 292 -9.87 0.30 -22.08
CA SER A 292 -10.05 0.40 -20.64
C SER A 292 -8.79 -0.10 -19.94
N ALA A 293 -8.33 0.65 -18.95
CA ALA A 293 -7.22 0.29 -18.08
C ALA A 293 -7.70 0.11 -16.64
N ARG A 294 -7.13 -0.89 -15.96
CA ARG A 294 -7.37 -1.25 -14.57
C ARG A 294 -6.05 -1.51 -13.86
N LEU A 295 -6.04 -1.25 -12.56
CA LEU A 295 -5.03 -1.75 -11.65
C LEU A 295 -5.56 -2.65 -10.53
N VAL A 296 -4.73 -3.62 -10.17
CA VAL A 296 -4.98 -4.61 -9.12
C VAL A 296 -3.88 -4.59 -8.06
N ARG A 297 -4.28 -4.33 -6.81
CA ARG A 297 -3.39 -4.19 -5.65
C ARG A 297 -2.89 -5.54 -5.12
N VAL A 298 -1.69 -5.55 -4.54
CA VAL A 298 -1.20 -6.64 -3.69
C VAL A 298 -1.80 -6.55 -2.28
N GLN A 299 -1.94 -7.69 -1.62
CA GLN A 299 -2.19 -7.76 -0.19
C GLN A 299 -1.04 -7.08 0.57
N GLY A 300 -1.31 -5.86 1.05
CA GLY A 300 -0.42 -5.16 1.97
C GLY A 300 -0.49 -5.76 3.37
N THR A 301 0.66 -5.83 4.03
CA THR A 301 0.76 -6.08 5.47
C THR A 301 0.04 -4.99 6.23
N VAL A 302 -0.68 -5.37 7.29
CA VAL A 302 -1.32 -4.39 8.17
C VAL A 302 -0.56 -4.31 9.48
N GLY A 303 0.10 -3.17 9.69
CA GLY A 303 0.61 -2.72 10.99
C GLY A 303 0.26 -1.23 11.16
N GLY A 304 0.18 -0.65 12.35
CA GLY A 304 0.28 -1.17 13.69
C GLY A 304 -0.63 -0.34 14.59
N VAL A 305 -1.37 -1.00 15.48
CA VAL A 305 -2.13 -0.32 16.52
C VAL A 305 -1.21 -0.16 17.72
N PHE A 306 -1.14 1.07 18.19
CA PHE A 306 -0.41 1.47 19.38
C PHE A 306 -1.36 1.40 20.56
N ALA A 307 -0.93 0.77 21.64
CA ALA A 307 -1.68 0.82 22.88
C ALA A 307 -0.76 0.94 24.08
N SER A 308 -1.21 1.75 25.03
CA SER A 308 -0.98 1.51 26.44
C SER A 308 -2.09 0.61 26.98
N GLY A 309 -1.75 -0.22 27.95
CA GLY A 309 -2.65 -1.20 28.58
C GLY A 309 -2.22 -2.65 28.36
N SER A 310 -2.98 -3.58 28.92
CA SER A 310 -2.69 -5.02 28.88
C SER A 310 -3.23 -5.75 27.64
N SER A 311 -3.80 -5.04 26.67
CA SER A 311 -4.26 -5.62 25.41
C SER A 311 -4.44 -4.58 24.31
N PHE A 312 -4.28 -4.99 23.06
CA PHE A 312 -4.59 -4.16 21.89
C PHE A 312 -5.13 -5.00 20.72
N ALA A 313 -5.81 -4.33 19.78
CA ALA A 313 -6.35 -4.99 18.60
C ALA A 313 -5.47 -4.71 17.37
N VAL A 314 -5.26 -5.69 16.51
CA VAL A 314 -4.71 -5.52 15.16
C VAL A 314 -5.82 -5.94 14.19
N THR A 315 -6.14 -5.12 13.21
CA THR A 315 -7.20 -5.44 12.23
C THR A 315 -6.58 -5.61 10.85
N GLN A 316 -6.71 -6.79 10.26
CA GLN A 316 -6.30 -7.03 8.88
C GLN A 316 -7.23 -6.29 7.90
N ALA A 317 -6.71 -5.88 6.75
CA ALA A 317 -7.49 -5.20 5.71
C ALA A 317 -8.49 -6.15 5.01
N ALA A 318 -8.29 -7.45 5.19
CA ALA A 318 -9.16 -8.51 4.70
C ALA A 318 -9.40 -9.53 5.82
N ILE A 319 -10.49 -10.29 5.71
CA ILE A 319 -10.59 -11.55 6.43
C ILE A 319 -9.53 -12.50 5.85
N PRO A 320 -8.65 -13.10 6.67
CA PRO A 320 -7.63 -14.00 6.15
C PRO A 320 -8.28 -15.27 5.58
N THR A 321 -7.64 -15.80 4.55
CA THR A 321 -8.09 -16.95 3.75
C THR A 321 -7.83 -18.25 4.49
N ASN A 322 -8.85 -19.13 4.54
CA ASN A 322 -8.72 -20.47 5.12
C ASN A 322 -7.59 -21.26 4.45
N GLY A 323 -6.71 -21.86 5.26
CA GLY A 323 -5.54 -22.62 4.80
C GLY A 323 -4.26 -21.79 4.68
N ASN A 324 -4.31 -20.47 4.84
CA ASN A 324 -3.12 -19.63 4.89
C ASN A 324 -2.49 -19.61 6.29
N LEU A 325 -1.29 -19.02 6.36
CA LEU A 325 -0.56 -18.78 7.60
C LEU A 325 -0.42 -17.27 7.82
N ASN A 326 -0.93 -16.77 8.94
CA ASN A 326 -0.63 -15.42 9.40
C ASN A 326 0.72 -15.44 10.12
N ILE A 327 1.60 -14.48 9.84
CA ILE A 327 2.79 -14.21 10.66
C ILE A 327 2.62 -12.85 11.30
N MET A 328 2.74 -12.80 12.63
CA MET A 328 2.69 -11.57 13.39
C MET A 328 4.02 -11.33 14.10
N THR A 329 4.51 -10.10 14.01
CA THR A 329 5.58 -9.61 14.89
C THR A 329 4.95 -8.74 15.96
N VAL A 330 5.35 -8.93 17.21
CA VAL A 330 4.93 -8.09 18.33
C VAL A 330 6.16 -7.57 19.04
N THR A 331 6.19 -6.26 19.27
CA THR A 331 7.29 -5.62 19.99
C THR A 331 6.73 -4.85 21.17
N THR A 332 7.36 -5.00 22.33
CA THR A 332 7.03 -4.21 23.53
C THR A 332 8.27 -3.46 23.99
N ARG A 333 8.07 -2.27 24.54
CA ARG A 333 9.11 -1.57 25.30
C ARG A 333 8.78 -1.72 26.77
N LYS A 334 9.73 -2.15 27.58
CA LYS A 334 9.51 -2.35 29.00
C LYS A 334 9.56 -1.04 29.78
N GLY A 335 8.59 -0.86 30.68
CA GLY A 335 8.79 -0.09 31.91
C GLY A 335 9.74 -0.85 32.84
N SER A 336 10.53 -0.14 33.65
CA SER A 336 11.57 -0.75 34.49
C SER A 336 11.07 -1.91 35.36
N GLY A 337 11.43 -3.16 35.02
CA GLY A 337 11.57 -4.24 36.00
C GLY A 337 10.83 -5.57 35.77
N THR A 338 9.93 -5.70 34.80
CA THR A 338 9.22 -6.98 34.55
C THR A 338 9.41 -7.49 33.12
N ALA A 339 9.59 -8.80 32.96
CA ALA A 339 9.59 -9.45 31.66
C ALA A 339 8.16 -9.43 31.10
N GLU A 340 7.85 -8.38 30.36
CA GLU A 340 6.55 -8.21 29.74
C GLU A 340 6.54 -8.89 28.39
N THR A 341 5.70 -9.89 28.26
CA THR A 341 5.57 -10.73 27.06
C THR A 341 4.11 -10.70 26.60
N VAL A 342 3.90 -11.09 25.35
CA VAL A 342 2.58 -11.42 24.85
C VAL A 342 2.11 -12.70 25.55
N SER A 343 1.02 -12.60 26.29
CA SER A 343 0.41 -13.73 27.00
C SER A 343 -0.42 -14.60 26.06
N SER A 344 -1.13 -13.97 25.13
CA SER A 344 -1.89 -14.68 24.10
C SER A 344 -2.22 -13.78 22.91
N ILE A 345 -2.34 -14.39 21.74
CA ILE A 345 -2.97 -13.77 20.57
C ILE A 345 -4.23 -14.56 20.26
N SER A 346 -5.36 -13.87 20.14
CA SER A 346 -6.66 -14.47 19.81
C SER A 346 -7.25 -13.84 18.56
N GLN A 347 -7.80 -14.68 17.68
CA GLN A 347 -8.52 -14.29 16.48
C GLN A 347 -9.52 -15.41 16.18
N THR A 348 -10.72 -15.05 15.73
CA THR A 348 -11.76 -16.06 15.42
C THR A 348 -11.23 -17.01 14.36
N SER A 349 -11.41 -18.32 14.58
CA SER A 349 -10.95 -19.40 13.68
C SER A 349 -9.48 -19.34 13.25
N VAL A 350 -8.58 -18.77 14.07
CA VAL A 350 -7.13 -18.83 13.83
C VAL A 350 -6.43 -19.40 15.06
N THR A 351 -5.59 -20.42 14.85
CA THR A 351 -4.80 -21.03 15.92
C THR A 351 -3.42 -20.40 15.96
N TRP A 352 -3.19 -19.53 16.94
CA TRP A 352 -1.91 -18.85 17.12
C TRP A 352 -0.93 -19.67 17.95
N SER A 353 0.34 -19.64 17.55
CA SER A 353 1.47 -20.28 18.24
C SER A 353 2.67 -19.34 18.21
N LYS A 354 3.35 -19.21 19.36
CA LYS A 354 4.59 -18.43 19.47
C LYS A 354 5.70 -19.20 18.75
N VAL A 355 6.36 -18.55 17.79
CA VAL A 355 7.50 -19.11 17.05
C VAL A 355 8.78 -18.88 17.85
N THR A 356 9.02 -17.64 18.26
CA THR A 356 10.20 -17.26 19.04
C THR A 356 9.98 -15.95 19.79
N ASN A 357 10.76 -15.72 20.85
CA ASN A 357 10.81 -14.47 21.60
C ASN A 357 12.25 -14.13 22.01
N LEU A 358 12.68 -12.88 21.87
CA LEU A 358 13.90 -12.39 22.51
C LEU A 358 13.57 -11.19 23.38
N VAL A 359 14.01 -11.29 24.63
CA VAL A 359 13.79 -10.29 25.64
C VAL A 359 15.14 -9.70 26.03
N ASN A 360 15.29 -8.38 25.98
CA ASN A 360 16.39 -7.68 26.67
C ASN A 360 15.83 -6.85 27.84
N ASN A 361 16.68 -6.01 28.46
CA ASN A 361 16.29 -5.21 29.61
C ASN A 361 15.33 -4.05 29.28
N VAL A 362 15.14 -3.72 28.00
CA VAL A 362 14.39 -2.53 27.52
C VAL A 362 13.28 -2.89 26.54
N GLN A 363 13.42 -3.97 25.78
CA GLN A 363 12.56 -4.33 24.65
C GLN A 363 12.32 -5.83 24.58
N ASP A 364 11.19 -6.21 24.00
CA ASP A 364 10.86 -7.57 23.58
C ASP A 364 10.52 -7.58 22.09
N VAL A 365 10.91 -8.66 21.42
CA VAL A 365 10.48 -9.01 20.06
C VAL A 365 9.97 -10.43 20.09
N GLU A 366 8.72 -10.59 19.69
CA GLU A 366 8.08 -11.88 19.51
C GLU A 366 7.63 -12.08 18.06
N ILE A 367 7.79 -13.30 17.56
CA ILE A 367 7.23 -13.73 16.28
C ILE A 367 6.21 -14.83 16.58
N TRP A 368 5.03 -14.70 16.01
CA TRP A 368 3.91 -15.61 16.15
C TRP A 368 3.42 -16.06 14.78
N ALA A 369 2.92 -17.29 14.70
CA ALA A 369 2.29 -17.85 13.51
C ALA A 369 0.86 -18.27 13.83
N GLY A 370 -0.08 -17.93 12.95
CA GLY A 370 -1.51 -18.19 13.08
C GLY A 370 -2.02 -19.03 11.93
N VAL A 371 -2.40 -20.28 12.19
CA VAL A 371 -3.00 -21.17 11.19
C VAL A 371 -4.45 -20.76 10.97
N VAL A 372 -4.76 -20.31 9.75
CA VAL A 372 -6.08 -19.74 9.42
C VAL A 372 -7.08 -20.85 9.08
N GLY A 373 -8.11 -20.98 9.90
CA GLY A 373 -9.24 -21.89 9.69
C GLY A 373 -10.44 -21.22 9.01
N SER A 374 -11.47 -22.02 8.72
CA SER A 374 -12.70 -21.53 8.09
C SER A 374 -13.47 -20.58 9.01
N GLY A 375 -13.92 -19.45 8.46
CA GLY A 375 -14.70 -18.45 9.20
C GLY A 375 -13.84 -17.51 10.05
N ALA A 376 -12.58 -17.28 9.66
CA ALA A 376 -11.70 -16.37 10.37
C ALA A 376 -12.25 -14.93 10.40
N SER A 377 -11.89 -14.17 11.44
CA SER A 377 -12.16 -12.73 11.52
C SER A 377 -10.94 -11.91 11.11
N ALA A 378 -11.15 -10.71 10.55
CA ALA A 378 -10.04 -9.77 10.31
C ALA A 378 -9.45 -9.17 11.61
N SER A 379 -10.21 -9.17 12.71
CA SER A 379 -9.80 -8.62 13.99
C SER A 379 -8.99 -9.64 14.81
N ILE A 380 -7.85 -9.20 15.30
CA ILE A 380 -6.90 -9.93 16.16
C ILE A 380 -6.80 -9.16 17.47
N THR A 381 -6.79 -9.85 18.60
CA THR A 381 -6.50 -9.28 19.92
C THR A 381 -5.20 -9.83 20.43
N VAL A 382 -4.26 -8.94 20.73
CA VAL A 382 -2.99 -9.25 21.40
C VAL A 382 -3.17 -8.91 22.87
N THR A 383 -3.00 -9.90 23.75
CA THR A 383 -3.05 -9.72 25.20
C THR A 383 -1.62 -9.79 25.75
N LEU A 384 -1.30 -8.87 26.65
CA LEU A 384 0.00 -8.70 27.27
C LEU A 384 -0.07 -9.13 28.73
N THR A 385 1.05 -9.58 29.29
CA THR A 385 1.12 -9.96 30.71
C THR A 385 0.96 -8.78 31.67
N ALA A 386 1.34 -7.58 31.23
CA ALA A 386 1.15 -6.30 31.91
C ALA A 386 1.15 -5.17 30.88
N ASP A 387 0.91 -3.93 31.31
CA ASP A 387 1.00 -2.75 30.44
C ASP A 387 2.47 -2.35 30.22
N PRO A 388 3.02 -2.47 28.99
CA PRO A 388 4.39 -2.08 28.71
C PRO A 388 4.56 -0.56 28.54
N GLY A 389 3.48 0.21 28.58
CA GLY A 389 3.45 1.61 28.16
C GLY A 389 3.50 1.77 26.65
N THR A 390 4.23 0.92 25.91
CA THR A 390 4.19 0.88 24.44
C THR A 390 4.32 -0.54 23.91
N ALA A 391 3.33 -0.97 23.15
CA ALA A 391 3.36 -2.17 22.32
C ALA A 391 2.97 -1.86 20.88
N MET A 392 3.43 -2.71 19.96
CA MET A 392 3.05 -2.69 18.56
C MET A 392 2.97 -4.12 18.03
N GLY A 393 1.93 -4.40 17.25
CA GLY A 393 1.76 -5.67 16.52
C GLY A 393 1.57 -5.41 15.03
N GLN A 394 2.17 -6.26 14.20
CA GLN A 394 2.15 -6.16 12.74
C GLN A 394 1.92 -7.55 12.17
N VAL A 395 0.97 -7.70 11.25
CA VAL A 395 0.57 -9.01 10.72
C VAL A 395 0.56 -9.04 9.19
N ALA A 396 1.08 -10.13 8.66
CA ALA A 396 1.05 -10.46 7.25
C ALA A 396 0.46 -11.86 7.05
N GLU A 397 -0.22 -12.06 5.93
CA GLU A 397 -0.81 -13.35 5.57
C GLU A 397 -0.06 -13.94 4.38
N TYR A 398 0.24 -15.23 4.45
CA TYR A 398 0.95 -15.97 3.41
C TYR A 398 0.18 -17.21 2.99
N SER A 399 0.12 -17.43 1.69
CA SER A 399 -0.36 -18.67 1.09
C SER A 399 0.79 -19.60 0.72
N GLY A 400 0.51 -20.88 0.58
CA GLY A 400 1.48 -21.89 0.16
C GLY A 400 2.51 -22.33 1.21
N LEU A 401 2.51 -21.71 2.40
CA LEU A 401 3.30 -22.18 3.53
C LEU A 401 2.68 -23.42 4.17
N LEU A 402 3.52 -24.24 4.79
CA LEU A 402 3.05 -25.35 5.62
C LEU A 402 2.23 -24.79 6.79
N THR A 403 1.05 -25.34 7.05
CA THR A 403 0.19 -24.98 8.19
C THR A 403 0.44 -25.85 9.42
N SER A 404 1.37 -26.80 9.32
CA SER A 404 1.89 -27.64 10.39
C SER A 404 3.41 -27.68 10.31
N SER A 405 4.10 -27.59 11.44
CA SER A 405 5.58 -27.56 11.46
C SER A 405 6.18 -26.42 10.63
N PHE A 406 5.55 -25.23 10.68
CA PHE A 406 5.98 -24.03 9.94
C PHE A 406 7.29 -23.40 10.45
N THR A 407 7.86 -23.90 11.55
CA THR A 407 9.13 -23.41 12.10
C THR A 407 10.23 -24.41 11.81
N ASP A 408 11.31 -23.93 11.19
CA ASP A 408 12.52 -24.73 10.94
C ASP A 408 13.64 -24.31 11.90
N VAL A 409 14.27 -23.17 11.64
CA VAL A 409 15.37 -22.62 12.45
C VAL A 409 15.06 -21.20 12.92
N THR A 410 15.60 -20.82 14.07
CA THR A 410 15.48 -19.46 14.61
C THR A 410 16.86 -18.93 15.02
N ALA A 411 16.99 -17.61 15.00
CA ALA A 411 18.16 -16.90 15.52
C ALA A 411 17.70 -15.76 16.42
N SER A 412 18.65 -15.15 17.12
CA SER A 412 18.46 -13.89 17.82
C SER A 412 19.76 -13.13 17.85
N ASN A 413 19.65 -11.82 17.95
CA ASN A 413 20.73 -10.99 18.44
C ASN A 413 20.17 -9.81 19.24
N SER A 414 20.97 -9.24 20.11
CA SER A 414 20.65 -8.01 20.83
C SER A 414 21.91 -7.23 21.08
N GLY A 415 21.82 -5.91 21.15
CA GLY A 415 22.98 -5.09 21.44
C GLY A 415 22.70 -3.61 21.44
N THR A 416 23.78 -2.84 21.42
CA THR A 416 23.75 -1.39 21.27
C THR A 416 24.69 -1.00 20.13
N SER A 417 24.14 -0.63 18.97
CA SER A 417 24.94 -0.25 17.80
C SER A 417 24.09 0.55 16.80
N THR A 418 24.72 1.01 15.71
CA THR A 418 24.04 1.61 14.54
C THR A 418 23.61 0.57 13.50
N THR A 419 23.90 -0.71 13.72
CA THR A 419 23.67 -1.81 12.78
C THR A 419 22.99 -2.97 13.50
N PRO A 420 21.73 -2.82 13.90
CA PRO A 420 20.96 -3.90 14.50
C PRO A 420 20.76 -5.05 13.50
N GLY A 421 20.66 -6.26 14.03
CA GLY A 421 20.46 -7.46 13.21
C GLY A 421 19.70 -8.57 13.92
N THR A 422 19.17 -9.51 13.16
CA THR A 422 18.36 -10.63 13.68
C THR A 422 19.21 -11.78 14.23
N GLY A 423 20.53 -11.73 14.01
CA GLY A 423 21.42 -12.88 14.20
C GLY A 423 21.56 -13.68 12.91
N THR A 424 22.21 -14.84 12.96
CA THR A 424 22.33 -15.75 11.81
C THR A 424 21.79 -17.12 12.21
N THR A 425 20.83 -17.64 11.45
CA THR A 425 20.27 -18.97 11.70
C THR A 425 21.29 -20.05 11.32
N ALA A 426 21.05 -21.28 11.79
CA ALA A 426 21.63 -22.45 11.12
C ALA A 426 21.12 -22.54 9.66
N THR A 427 21.77 -23.38 8.84
CA THR A 427 21.26 -23.69 7.51
C THR A 427 19.90 -24.36 7.63
N THR A 428 18.94 -23.86 6.87
CA THR A 428 17.59 -24.39 6.86
C THR A 428 17.53 -25.79 6.28
N ALA A 429 16.59 -26.59 6.76
CA ALA A 429 16.44 -27.99 6.38
C ALA A 429 15.78 -28.17 5.01
N GLN A 430 15.05 -27.16 4.52
CA GLN A 430 14.26 -27.23 3.30
C GLN A 430 14.52 -26.05 2.36
N ALA A 431 14.17 -26.23 1.09
CA ALA A 431 14.13 -25.15 0.11
C ALA A 431 12.70 -24.57 0.01
N ASN A 432 12.52 -23.47 -0.70
CA ASN A 432 11.21 -22.81 -0.90
C ASN A 432 10.61 -22.31 0.43
N GLU A 433 11.37 -21.48 1.13
CA GLU A 433 11.04 -21.02 2.47
C GLU A 433 10.70 -19.54 2.51
N LEU A 434 9.94 -19.17 3.54
CA LEU A 434 9.79 -17.79 3.98
C LEU A 434 10.72 -17.57 5.18
N TRP A 435 11.64 -16.63 5.05
CA TRP A 435 12.44 -16.13 6.15
C TRP A 435 11.81 -14.85 6.68
N VAL A 436 11.56 -14.81 7.97
CA VAL A 436 10.97 -13.64 8.66
C VAL A 436 11.97 -13.12 9.66
N GLY A 437 12.07 -11.79 9.75
CA GLY A 437 12.81 -11.11 10.78
C GLY A 437 11.98 -10.02 11.44
N SER A 438 12.29 -9.71 12.69
CA SER A 438 11.76 -8.54 13.37
C SER A 438 12.87 -7.87 14.16
N ILE A 439 13.01 -6.56 14.01
CA ILE A 439 13.99 -5.78 14.75
C ILE A 439 13.28 -4.60 15.40
N THR A 440 13.44 -4.47 16.71
CA THR A 440 12.96 -3.31 17.46
C THR A 440 14.11 -2.45 17.95
N THR A 441 13.95 -1.13 17.89
CA THR A 441 14.89 -0.13 18.39
C THR A 441 14.10 1.06 18.98
N LEU A 442 14.78 2.10 19.48
CA LEU A 442 14.13 3.36 19.90
C LEU A 442 14.23 4.47 18.84
N VAL A 443 14.70 4.15 17.62
CA VAL A 443 14.91 5.12 16.53
C VAL A 443 14.48 4.53 15.19
N ALA A 444 14.47 5.35 14.15
CA ALA A 444 14.07 4.86 12.84
C ALA A 444 15.03 3.86 12.22
N HIS A 445 14.44 2.85 11.58
CA HIS A 445 15.13 1.87 10.76
C HIS A 445 15.35 2.42 9.34
N SER A 446 16.37 1.91 8.66
CA SER A 446 16.62 2.16 7.23
C SER A 446 16.40 0.89 6.42
N THR A 447 16.80 0.90 5.14
CA THR A 447 16.70 -0.23 4.23
C THR A 447 17.28 -1.51 4.83
N PRO A 448 16.57 -2.66 4.73
CA PRO A 448 17.08 -3.94 5.21
C PRO A 448 18.31 -4.41 4.43
N THR A 449 19.09 -5.31 5.05
CA THR A 449 20.27 -5.93 4.44
C THR A 449 19.98 -7.33 3.90
N ASN A 450 20.94 -7.92 3.18
CA ASN A 450 20.96 -9.33 2.77
C ASN A 450 19.77 -9.80 1.91
N GLY A 451 19.16 -8.86 1.18
CA GLY A 451 18.04 -9.12 0.28
C GLY A 451 16.72 -9.39 1.00
N PHE A 452 16.64 -9.08 2.30
CA PHE A 452 15.35 -8.93 2.96
C PHE A 452 14.66 -7.66 2.47
N VAL A 453 13.34 -7.67 2.55
CA VAL A 453 12.47 -6.56 2.22
C VAL A 453 11.72 -6.13 3.49
N LEU A 454 11.50 -4.82 3.63
CA LEU A 454 10.84 -4.24 4.80
C LEU A 454 9.34 -4.28 4.55
N LEU A 455 8.68 -5.22 5.20
CA LEU A 455 7.27 -5.47 5.01
C LEU A 455 6.41 -4.39 5.67
N TYR A 456 6.81 -3.96 6.87
CA TYR A 456 6.19 -2.83 7.55
C TYR A 456 7.19 -2.19 8.52
N TYR A 457 7.06 -0.87 8.67
CA TYR A 457 7.77 -0.09 9.67
C TYR A 457 6.79 0.72 10.50
N GLY A 458 6.87 0.58 11.82
CA GLY A 458 6.13 1.43 12.76
C GLY A 458 7.06 2.08 13.76
N ASP A 459 6.71 3.30 14.17
CA ASP A 459 7.47 4.12 15.12
C ASP A 459 6.53 4.94 15.99
N THR A 460 6.69 4.84 17.30
CA THR A 460 5.91 5.60 18.29
C THR A 460 6.67 6.80 18.85
N GLY A 461 7.89 7.06 18.37
CA GLY A 461 8.87 7.94 19.00
C GLY A 461 9.49 7.33 20.27
N SER A 462 8.91 6.24 20.80
CA SER A 462 9.40 5.53 21.98
C SER A 462 9.83 4.10 21.66
N THR A 463 9.33 3.50 20.60
CA THR A 463 9.73 2.19 20.11
C THR A 463 9.44 2.13 18.62
N SER A 464 10.31 1.46 17.88
CA SER A 464 10.12 1.15 16.47
C SER A 464 10.21 -0.35 16.25
N ASN A 465 9.61 -0.83 15.17
CA ASN A 465 9.71 -2.22 14.73
C ASN A 465 9.77 -2.27 13.22
N ALA A 466 10.77 -2.98 12.71
CA ALA A 466 10.90 -3.38 11.33
C ALA A 466 10.52 -4.86 11.19
N PHE A 467 9.39 -5.15 10.53
CA PHE A 467 9.03 -6.50 10.11
C PHE A 467 9.64 -6.75 8.74
N LEU A 468 10.53 -7.73 8.67
CA LEU A 468 11.35 -8.07 7.53
C LEU A 468 10.94 -9.44 6.99
N GLU A 469 11.00 -9.60 5.67
CA GLU A 469 10.80 -10.91 5.05
C GLU A 469 11.78 -11.16 3.89
N LYS A 470 11.92 -12.43 3.53
CA LYS A 470 12.60 -12.88 2.32
C LYS A 470 12.07 -14.24 1.90
N ILE A 471 11.63 -14.39 0.66
CA ILE A 471 11.28 -15.70 0.09
C ILE A 471 12.53 -16.27 -0.59
N VAL A 472 12.87 -17.53 -0.31
CA VAL A 472 14.06 -18.19 -0.85
C VAL A 472 13.73 -19.52 -1.50
N SER A 473 14.38 -19.86 -2.61
CA SER A 473 14.17 -21.12 -3.34
C SER A 473 15.19 -22.22 -3.01
N SER A 474 16.12 -21.97 -2.08
CA SER A 474 17.19 -22.89 -1.69
C SER A 474 17.42 -22.86 -0.18
N THR A 475 17.88 -23.96 0.39
CA THR A 475 18.36 -24.02 1.78
C THR A 475 19.46 -22.98 2.01
N GLY A 476 19.52 -22.39 3.21
CA GLY A 476 20.57 -21.41 3.53
C GLY A 476 20.51 -20.90 4.96
N THR A 477 21.46 -20.05 5.32
CA THR A 477 21.41 -19.30 6.58
C THR A 477 20.71 -17.97 6.36
N ALA A 478 19.76 -17.63 7.23
CA ALA A 478 19.08 -16.35 7.22
C ALA A 478 19.76 -15.39 8.20
N ASN A 479 20.06 -14.18 7.74
CA ASN A 479 20.37 -13.03 8.59
C ASN A 479 19.87 -11.75 7.95
N SER A 480 19.31 -10.87 8.76
CA SER A 480 18.88 -9.55 8.33
C SER A 480 19.35 -8.49 9.32
N GLY A 481 19.31 -7.25 8.88
CA GLY A 481 19.68 -6.09 9.65
C GLY A 481 19.14 -4.82 9.03
N THR A 482 19.27 -3.73 9.76
CA THR A 482 18.99 -2.37 9.26
C THR A 482 20.14 -1.47 9.70
N THR A 483 20.19 -0.24 9.21
CA THR A 483 21.05 0.81 9.81
C THR A 483 20.23 1.86 10.55
N LEU A 484 20.82 2.46 11.59
CA LEU A 484 20.20 3.50 12.42
C LEU A 484 21.00 4.80 12.32
N SER A 485 20.33 5.94 12.51
CA SER A 485 20.97 7.26 12.53
C SER A 485 21.90 7.48 13.73
N SER A 486 21.75 6.69 14.80
CA SER A 486 22.54 6.75 16.02
C SER A 486 22.61 5.38 16.70
N SER A 487 23.61 5.19 17.55
CA SER A 487 23.74 3.95 18.33
C SER A 487 22.58 3.83 19.31
N ASN A 488 21.82 2.73 19.23
CA ASN A 488 20.65 2.52 20.07
C ASN A 488 20.61 1.09 20.59
N ALA A 489 19.91 0.86 21.71
CA ALA A 489 19.61 -0.49 22.17
C ALA A 489 18.63 -1.14 21.21
N TRP A 490 18.82 -2.43 20.95
CA TRP A 490 18.00 -3.15 20.00
C TRP A 490 17.90 -4.64 20.32
N VAL A 491 16.82 -5.23 19.81
CA VAL A 491 16.55 -6.67 19.82
C VAL A 491 16.16 -7.06 18.40
N GLY A 492 16.75 -8.14 17.90
CA GLY A 492 16.44 -8.71 16.60
C GLY A 492 16.17 -10.21 16.70
N ARG A 493 15.16 -10.67 15.98
CA ARG A 493 14.76 -12.08 15.82
C ARG A 493 14.66 -12.46 14.37
#